data_AF-A0A963GXI7-F1
#
_entry.id   AF-A0A963GXI7-F1
#
_cell.length_a   1.000
_cell.length_b   1.000
_cell.length_c   1.000
_cell.angle_alpha   90.00
_cell.angle_beta   90.00
_cell.angle_gamma   90.00
#
_symmetry.space_group_name_H-M   'P 1'
#
loop_
_entity.id
_entity.type
_entity.pdbx_description
1 polymer ?
#
loop_
_entity_poly.entity_id
_entity_poly.type
_entity_poly.pdbx_seq_one_letter_code
_entity_poly.pdbx_strand_id
1 'polypeptide(L)'
;MSTYYNASGETREIDDGLYTEWVAAGNPKAQAWTRQPEPPSYDPQTHEAIWDGSAWQIVPETLRAAIHQRIKQSARTHILANLPEWKQANATARGLELTRIGMTRALTEPEQAELAGLEYAWAWVKSVRVQSDVAEAALAGMTRAELNAWTEPSWPAWGA
;
A
#
# COMPACT_ATOMS: atom_id res chain seq x y z
N MET A 1 -10.76 -16.54 -26.62
CA MET A 1 -10.75 -16.68 -25.15
C MET A 1 -11.23 -15.38 -24.56
N SER A 2 -12.27 -15.44 -23.74
CA SER A 2 -12.81 -14.28 -23.00
C SER A 2 -12.74 -14.56 -21.50
N THR A 3 -12.79 -13.51 -20.69
CA THR A 3 -12.88 -13.64 -19.23
C THR A 3 -14.34 -13.87 -18.82
N TYR A 4 -14.55 -14.87 -17.97
CA TYR A 4 -15.83 -15.19 -17.36
C TYR A 4 -15.71 -15.09 -15.85
N TYR A 5 -16.80 -14.74 -15.18
CA TYR A 5 -16.87 -14.66 -13.72
C TYR A 5 -18.06 -15.47 -13.18
N ASN A 6 -17.98 -15.91 -11.93
CA ASN A 6 -19.07 -16.64 -11.26
C ASN A 6 -19.66 -15.86 -10.08
N ALA A 7 -20.71 -16.40 -9.46
CA ALA A 7 -21.40 -15.75 -8.33
C ALA A 7 -20.52 -15.56 -7.07
N SER A 8 -19.44 -16.32 -6.93
CA SER A 8 -18.43 -16.15 -5.88
C SER A 8 -17.36 -15.09 -6.22
N GLY A 9 -17.41 -14.49 -7.42
CA GLY A 9 -16.44 -13.48 -7.87
C GLY A 9 -15.14 -14.06 -8.43
N GLU A 10 -15.02 -15.38 -8.59
CA GLU A 10 -13.86 -15.97 -9.26
C GLU A 10 -13.89 -15.62 -10.75
N THR A 11 -12.74 -15.35 -11.34
CA THR A 11 -12.57 -15.12 -12.78
C THR A 11 -11.78 -16.25 -13.44
N ARG A 12 -12.15 -16.59 -14.68
CA ARG A 12 -11.44 -17.57 -15.52
C ARG A 12 -11.45 -17.18 -16.98
N GLU A 13 -10.37 -17.48 -17.67
CA GLU A 13 -10.35 -17.46 -19.13
C GLU A 13 -11.00 -18.73 -19.66
N ILE A 14 -12.07 -18.58 -20.44
CA ILE A 14 -12.76 -19.69 -21.10
C ILE A 14 -12.75 -19.38 -22.60
N ASP A 15 -12.47 -20.42 -23.41
CA ASP A 15 -12.63 -20.29 -24.85
C ASP A 15 -14.12 -20.09 -25.20
N ASP A 16 -14.42 -19.13 -26.08
CA ASP A 16 -15.80 -18.76 -26.39
C ASP A 16 -16.51 -19.85 -27.20
N GLY A 17 -15.77 -20.62 -28.00
CA GLY A 17 -16.30 -21.80 -28.68
C GLY A 17 -16.67 -22.89 -27.68
N LEU A 18 -15.77 -23.19 -26.74
CA LEU A 18 -16.02 -24.15 -25.66
C LEU A 18 -17.23 -23.74 -24.79
N TYR A 19 -17.32 -22.46 -24.43
CA TYR A 19 -18.46 -21.95 -23.66
C TYR A 19 -19.77 -22.09 -24.43
N THR A 20 -19.76 -21.79 -25.74
CA THR A 20 -20.91 -21.96 -26.63
C THR A 20 -21.36 -23.43 -26.69
N GLU A 21 -20.42 -24.37 -26.78
CA GLU A 21 -20.70 -25.81 -26.73
C GLU A 21 -21.33 -26.22 -25.40
N TRP A 22 -20.84 -25.70 -24.28
CA TRP A 22 -21.43 -25.98 -22.95
C TRP A 22 -22.85 -25.47 -22.84
N VAL A 23 -23.12 -24.26 -23.36
CA VAL A 23 -24.48 -23.69 -23.40
C VAL A 23 -25.39 -24.57 -24.26
N ALA A 24 -24.95 -24.95 -25.47
CA ALA A 24 -25.72 -25.79 -26.39
C ALA A 24 -26.01 -27.18 -25.81
N ALA A 25 -25.08 -27.74 -25.02
CA ALA A 25 -25.22 -29.04 -24.36
C ALA A 25 -26.01 -28.99 -23.04
N GLY A 26 -26.48 -27.80 -22.60
CA GLY A 26 -27.15 -27.64 -21.31
C GLY A 26 -26.26 -27.97 -20.10
N ASN A 27 -24.94 -27.82 -20.24
CA ASN A 27 -23.98 -28.14 -19.21
C ASN A 27 -24.16 -27.19 -18.01
N PRO A 28 -24.36 -27.69 -16.77
CA PRO A 28 -24.47 -26.85 -15.58
C PRO A 28 -23.28 -25.91 -15.37
N LYS A 29 -22.10 -26.26 -15.91
CA LYS A 29 -20.93 -25.36 -15.89
C LYS A 29 -21.23 -24.03 -16.59
N ALA A 30 -21.94 -24.02 -17.72
CA ALA A 30 -22.28 -22.76 -18.40
C ALA A 30 -23.17 -21.85 -17.55
N GLN A 31 -24.05 -22.42 -16.70
CA GLN A 31 -24.91 -21.65 -15.82
C GLN A 31 -24.16 -20.99 -14.65
N ALA A 32 -22.97 -21.52 -14.31
CA ALA A 32 -22.16 -21.01 -13.21
C ALA A 32 -21.26 -19.82 -13.63
N TRP A 33 -21.08 -19.58 -14.93
CA TRP A 33 -20.14 -18.58 -15.45
C TRP A 33 -20.86 -17.57 -16.33
N THR A 34 -20.60 -16.29 -16.12
CA THR A 34 -21.12 -15.19 -16.94
C THR A 34 -19.96 -14.52 -17.66
N ARG A 35 -20.10 -14.23 -18.95
CA ARG A 35 -19.06 -13.52 -19.72
C ARG A 35 -18.91 -12.10 -19.18
N GLN A 36 -17.68 -11.69 -18.89
CA GLN A 36 -17.39 -10.31 -18.55
C GLN A 36 -17.53 -9.44 -19.81
N PRO A 37 -18.23 -8.29 -19.75
CA PRO A 37 -18.32 -7.38 -20.88
C PRO A 37 -16.95 -6.75 -21.18
N GLU A 38 -16.76 -6.28 -22.41
CA GLU A 38 -15.56 -5.50 -22.75
C GLU A 38 -15.49 -4.20 -21.92
N PRO A 39 -14.30 -3.73 -21.54
CA PRO A 39 -14.15 -2.46 -20.85
C PRO A 39 -14.64 -1.30 -21.74
N PRO A 40 -15.26 -0.26 -21.15
CA PRO A 40 -15.60 0.94 -21.91
C PRO A 40 -14.32 1.63 -22.38
N SER A 41 -14.41 2.46 -23.42
CA SER A 41 -13.26 3.24 -23.90
C SER A 41 -12.73 4.17 -22.79
N TYR A 42 -11.43 4.16 -22.56
CA TYR A 42 -10.73 5.05 -21.64
C TYR A 42 -9.34 5.39 -22.17
N ASP A 43 -8.73 6.43 -21.61
CA ASP A 43 -7.33 6.76 -21.88
C ASP A 43 -6.43 6.01 -20.89
N PRO A 44 -5.64 5.01 -21.33
CA PRO A 44 -4.79 4.23 -20.46
C PRO A 44 -3.59 5.02 -19.89
N GLN A 45 -3.32 6.23 -20.38
CA GLN A 45 -2.27 7.09 -19.80
C GLN A 45 -2.73 7.79 -18.52
N THR A 46 -4.04 7.98 -18.34
CA THR A 46 -4.59 8.79 -17.25
C THR A 46 -5.60 8.04 -16.39
N HIS A 47 -6.11 6.90 -16.87
CA HIS A 47 -7.11 6.10 -16.20
C HIS A 47 -6.80 4.61 -16.30
N GLU A 48 -7.38 3.85 -15.37
CA GLU A 48 -7.38 2.39 -15.34
C GLU A 48 -8.84 1.90 -15.38
N ALA A 49 -9.11 0.85 -16.14
CA ALA A 49 -10.42 0.18 -16.14
C ALA A 49 -10.34 -1.09 -15.28
N ILE A 50 -11.15 -1.13 -14.22
CA ILE A 50 -11.18 -2.22 -13.24
C ILE A 50 -12.58 -2.83 -13.21
N TRP A 51 -12.67 -4.15 -13.26
CA TRP A 51 -13.93 -4.85 -13.07
C TRP A 51 -14.19 -5.07 -11.58
N ASP A 52 -15.32 -4.58 -11.05
CA ASP A 52 -15.67 -4.73 -9.63
C ASP A 52 -16.54 -5.95 -9.32
N GLY A 53 -16.73 -6.85 -10.30
CA GLY A 53 -17.65 -7.99 -10.20
C GLY A 53 -19.03 -7.73 -10.79
N SER A 54 -19.40 -6.47 -11.03
CA SER A 54 -20.71 -6.07 -11.55
C SER A 54 -20.65 -5.04 -12.69
N ALA A 55 -19.69 -4.13 -12.63
CA ALA A 55 -19.52 -3.04 -13.58
C ALA A 55 -18.04 -2.69 -13.77
N TRP A 56 -17.74 -2.07 -14.91
CA TRP A 56 -16.45 -1.45 -15.14
C TRP A 56 -16.34 -0.12 -14.40
N GLN A 57 -15.31 0.01 -13.59
CA GLN A 57 -14.93 1.23 -12.90
C GLN A 57 -13.74 1.85 -13.63
N ILE A 58 -13.93 3.08 -14.12
CA ILE A 58 -12.83 3.89 -14.63
C ILE A 58 -12.26 4.70 -13.47
N VAL A 59 -11.00 4.45 -13.14
CA VAL A 59 -10.28 5.05 -12.01
C VAL A 59 -9.24 6.02 -12.55
N PRO A 60 -9.32 7.32 -12.21
CA PRO A 60 -8.27 8.27 -12.56
C PRO A 60 -6.99 7.98 -11.76
N GLU A 61 -5.83 7.97 -12.43
CA GLU A 61 -4.53 7.83 -11.77
C GLU A 61 -4.29 8.94 -10.74
N THR A 62 -4.86 10.12 -10.98
CA THR A 62 -4.79 11.26 -10.05
C THR A 62 -5.40 10.97 -8.68
N LEU A 63 -6.39 10.07 -8.58
CA LEU A 63 -6.98 9.68 -7.30
C LEU A 63 -5.98 8.85 -6.46
N ARG A 64 -5.36 7.84 -7.08
CA ARG A 64 -4.31 7.03 -6.42
C ARG A 64 -3.13 7.92 -6.02
N ALA A 65 -2.68 8.79 -6.94
CA ALA A 65 -1.59 9.73 -6.68
C ALA A 65 -1.90 10.68 -5.50
N ALA A 66 -3.13 11.18 -5.39
CA ALA A 66 -3.55 12.05 -4.29
C ALA A 66 -3.52 11.30 -2.94
N ILE A 67 -4.00 10.06 -2.89
CA ILE A 67 -3.96 9.24 -1.67
C ILE A 67 -2.52 8.89 -1.29
N HIS A 68 -1.69 8.52 -2.26
CA HIS A 68 -0.27 8.27 -2.05
C HIS A 68 0.45 9.49 -1.43
N GLN A 69 0.16 10.71 -1.89
CA GLN A 69 0.69 11.93 -1.25
C GLN A 69 0.15 12.13 0.18
N ARG A 70 -1.13 11.84 0.43
CA ARG A 70 -1.71 11.92 1.78
C ARG A 70 -1.05 10.93 2.75
N ILE A 71 -0.74 9.71 2.32
CA ILE A 71 -0.01 8.72 3.12
C ILE A 71 1.35 9.29 3.56
N LYS A 72 2.14 9.80 2.60
CA LYS A 72 3.47 10.38 2.88
C LYS A 72 3.40 11.58 3.81
N GLN A 73 2.42 12.46 3.59
CA GLN A 73 2.24 13.62 4.44
C GLN A 73 1.81 13.24 5.86
N SER A 74 0.90 12.27 6.02
CA SER A 74 0.46 11.80 7.34
C SER A 74 1.61 11.11 8.09
N ALA A 75 2.38 10.24 7.43
CA ALA A 75 3.59 9.63 8.00
C ALA A 75 4.60 10.69 8.48
N ARG A 76 4.85 11.72 7.65
CA ARG A 76 5.72 12.84 8.02
C ARG A 76 5.20 13.59 9.24
N THR A 77 3.91 13.93 9.25
CA THR A 77 3.28 14.62 10.39
C THR A 77 3.43 13.81 11.68
N HIS A 78 3.21 12.50 11.62
CA HIS A 78 3.33 11.61 12.77
C HIS A 78 4.77 11.53 13.31
N ILE A 79 5.75 11.44 12.41
CA ILE A 79 7.18 11.48 12.76
C ILE A 79 7.52 12.81 13.43
N LEU A 80 7.14 13.94 12.83
CA LEU A 80 7.47 15.27 13.33
C LEU A 80 6.79 15.62 14.66
N ALA A 81 5.62 15.05 14.95
CA ALA A 81 4.94 15.22 16.23
C ALA A 81 5.74 14.64 17.40
N ASN A 82 6.46 13.54 17.19
CA ASN A 82 7.23 12.85 18.24
C ASN A 82 8.73 13.20 18.20
N LEU A 83 9.28 13.37 16.99
CA LEU A 83 10.66 13.73 16.67
C LEU A 83 10.67 14.95 15.74
N PRO A 84 10.56 16.18 16.28
CA PRO A 84 10.72 17.39 15.48
C PRO A 84 12.08 17.46 14.77
N GLU A 85 12.17 18.25 13.71
CA GLU A 85 13.37 18.32 12.86
C GLU A 85 14.65 18.61 13.66
N TRP A 86 14.61 19.53 14.62
CA TRP A 86 15.76 19.85 15.48
C TRP A 86 16.20 18.65 16.34
N LYS A 87 15.28 17.81 16.81
CA LYS A 87 15.63 16.59 17.55
C LYS A 87 16.27 15.55 16.64
N GLN A 88 15.78 15.41 15.41
CA GLN A 88 16.37 14.50 14.43
C GLN A 88 17.80 14.91 14.05
N ALA A 89 18.03 16.21 13.85
CA ALA A 89 19.36 16.75 13.58
C ALA A 89 20.32 16.49 14.75
N ASN A 90 19.87 16.77 15.98
CA ASN A 90 20.65 16.51 17.19
C ASN A 90 20.94 15.01 17.38
N ALA A 91 19.94 14.15 17.17
CA ALA A 91 20.09 12.70 17.25
C ALA A 91 21.13 12.18 16.25
N THR A 92 21.13 12.71 15.02
CA THR A 92 22.10 12.34 13.98
C THR A 92 23.52 12.78 14.37
N ALA A 93 23.68 14.04 14.79
CA ALA A 93 24.99 14.56 15.22
C ALA A 93 25.53 13.77 16.41
N ARG A 94 24.68 13.52 17.41
CA ARG A 94 25.07 12.81 18.62
C ARG A 94 25.37 11.34 18.38
N GLY A 95 24.61 10.67 17.52
CA GLY A 95 24.90 9.30 17.09
C GLY A 95 26.27 9.19 16.39
N LEU A 96 26.63 10.17 15.56
CA LEU A 96 27.95 10.24 14.93
C LEU A 96 29.06 10.46 15.96
N GLU A 97 28.87 11.36 16.93
CA GLU A 97 29.81 11.57 18.03
C GLU A 97 30.07 10.29 18.82
N LEU A 98 29.00 9.60 19.26
CA LEU A 98 29.09 8.36 20.02
C LEU A 98 29.80 7.27 19.22
N THR A 99 29.50 7.15 17.92
CA THR A 99 30.20 6.22 17.03
C THR A 99 31.70 6.52 16.97
N ARG A 100 32.09 7.79 16.83
CA ARG A 100 33.49 8.21 16.79
C ARG A 100 34.20 7.98 18.13
N ILE A 101 33.52 8.20 19.25
CA ILE A 101 34.07 7.88 20.58
C ILE A 101 34.31 6.37 20.67
N GLY A 102 33.33 5.56 20.28
CA GLY A 102 33.41 4.09 20.27
C GLY A 102 34.56 3.51 19.46
N MET A 103 35.03 4.25 18.44
CA MET A 103 36.23 3.89 17.65
C MET A 103 37.56 4.16 18.38
N THR A 104 37.56 5.02 19.39
CA THR A 104 38.78 5.44 20.11
C THR A 104 38.86 4.90 21.53
N ARG A 105 37.71 4.66 22.17
CA ARG A 105 37.58 4.02 23.48
C ARG A 105 36.23 3.33 23.64
N ALA A 106 36.14 2.46 24.64
CA ALA A 106 34.84 1.93 25.06
C ALA A 106 33.90 3.08 25.47
N LEU A 107 32.63 2.97 25.08
CA LEU A 107 31.57 3.85 25.57
C LEU A 107 31.33 3.60 27.06
N THR A 108 31.19 4.66 27.82
CA THR A 108 30.73 4.61 29.22
C THR A 108 29.28 4.15 29.28
N GLU A 109 28.82 3.66 30.44
CA GLU A 109 27.41 3.24 30.60
C GLU A 109 26.40 4.34 30.21
N PRO A 110 26.57 5.63 30.59
CA PRO A 110 25.66 6.68 30.15
C PRO A 110 25.65 6.88 28.63
N GLU A 111 26.80 6.76 27.97
CA GLU A 111 26.92 6.89 26.50
C GLU A 111 26.28 5.72 25.76
N GLN A 112 26.35 4.51 26.34
CA GLN A 112 25.65 3.34 25.81
C GLN A 112 24.13 3.50 25.94
N ALA A 113 23.67 3.99 27.09
CA ALA A 113 22.24 4.27 27.29
C ALA A 113 21.72 5.35 26.33
N GLU A 114 22.52 6.39 26.07
CA GLU A 114 22.19 7.41 25.08
C GLU A 114 22.11 6.83 23.67
N LEU A 115 23.09 6.04 23.24
CA LEU A 115 23.08 5.37 21.94
C LEU A 115 21.85 4.48 21.78
N ALA A 116 21.51 3.68 22.80
CA ALA A 116 20.32 2.84 22.78
C ALA A 116 19.03 3.66 22.62
N GLY A 117 18.93 4.84 23.24
CA GLY A 117 17.81 5.76 23.06
C GLY A 117 17.70 6.31 21.64
N LEU A 118 18.83 6.65 21.01
CA LEU A 118 18.88 7.09 19.61
C LEU A 118 18.48 5.97 18.64
N GLU A 119 18.95 4.75 18.89
CA GLU A 119 18.59 3.57 18.10
C GLU A 119 17.11 3.22 18.23
N TYR A 120 16.55 3.32 19.44
CA TYR A 120 15.12 3.15 19.69
C TYR A 120 14.29 4.16 18.90
N ALA A 121 14.66 5.44 18.97
CA ALA A 121 14.03 6.51 18.20
C ALA A 121 14.06 6.23 16.68
N TRP A 122 15.22 5.79 16.18
CA TRP A 122 15.38 5.44 14.77
C TRP A 122 14.58 4.20 14.37
N ALA A 123 14.54 3.17 15.22
CA ALA A 123 13.75 1.97 15.01
C ALA A 123 12.26 2.31 14.86
N TRP A 124 11.74 3.20 15.70
CA TRP A 124 10.37 3.69 15.57
C TRP A 124 10.15 4.44 14.25
N VAL A 125 11.04 5.38 13.86
CA VAL A 125 10.90 6.10 12.56
C VAL A 125 10.86 5.11 11.39
N LYS A 126 11.70 4.08 11.42
CA LYS A 126 11.68 3.01 10.41
C LYS A 126 10.34 2.27 10.40
N SER A 127 9.76 1.97 11.55
CA SER A 127 8.46 1.28 11.62
C SER A 127 7.34 2.10 10.96
N VAL A 128 7.33 3.42 11.15
CA VAL A 128 6.37 4.32 10.49
C VAL A 128 6.57 4.30 8.98
N ARG A 129 7.83 4.33 8.51
CA ARG A 129 8.16 4.26 7.08
C ARG A 129 7.72 2.93 6.47
N VAL A 130 7.96 1.81 7.15
CA VAL A 130 7.48 0.49 6.70
C VAL A 130 5.95 0.48 6.59
N GLN A 131 5.23 1.05 7.56
CA GLN A 131 3.77 1.15 7.49
C GLN A 131 3.30 2.05 6.33
N SER A 132 4.03 3.12 6.02
CA SER A 132 3.79 3.97 4.84
C SER A 132 3.94 3.15 3.56
N ASP A 133 5.06 2.44 3.40
CA ASP A 133 5.33 1.62 2.22
C ASP A 133 4.25 0.54 2.01
N VAL A 134 3.79 -0.09 3.09
CA VAL A 134 2.68 -1.06 3.07
C VAL A 134 1.37 -0.40 2.61
N ALA A 135 1.05 0.78 3.14
CA ALA A 135 -0.16 1.50 2.75
C ALA A 135 -0.12 1.96 1.29
N GLU A 136 1.05 2.40 0.80
CA GLU A 136 1.27 2.78 -0.60
C GLU A 136 1.10 1.56 -1.53
N ALA A 137 1.68 0.42 -1.18
CA ALA A 137 1.56 -0.81 -1.96
C ALA A 137 0.12 -1.33 -2.03
N ALA A 138 -0.65 -1.19 -0.95
CA ALA A 138 -2.05 -1.60 -0.90
C ALA A 138 -2.93 -0.84 -1.90
N LEU A 139 -2.53 0.37 -2.33
CA LEU A 139 -3.29 1.14 -3.31
C LEU A 139 -3.41 0.42 -4.65
N ALA A 140 -2.42 -0.37 -5.08
CA ALA A 140 -2.44 -1.00 -6.41
C ALA A 140 -3.64 -1.94 -6.62
N GLY A 141 -4.13 -2.59 -5.55
CA GLY A 141 -5.25 -3.53 -5.62
C GLY A 141 -6.62 -2.92 -5.34
N MET A 142 -6.70 -1.64 -4.96
CA MET A 142 -7.96 -1.04 -4.55
C MET A 142 -8.86 -0.69 -5.74
N THR A 143 -10.13 -1.01 -5.60
CA THR A 143 -11.24 -0.54 -6.42
C THR A 143 -11.48 0.95 -6.23
N ARG A 144 -12.26 1.56 -7.15
CA ARG A 144 -12.66 2.97 -7.01
C ARG A 144 -13.39 3.27 -5.71
N ALA A 145 -14.27 2.36 -5.28
CA ALA A 145 -15.04 2.51 -4.05
C ALA A 145 -14.13 2.52 -2.83
N GLU A 146 -13.16 1.61 -2.78
CA GLU A 146 -12.16 1.55 -1.70
C GLU A 146 -11.26 2.79 -1.68
N LEU A 147 -10.79 3.27 -2.83
CA LEU A 147 -10.03 4.51 -2.91
C LEU A 147 -10.83 5.72 -2.40
N ASN A 148 -12.11 5.83 -2.76
CA ASN A 148 -12.97 6.91 -2.28
C ASN A 148 -13.26 6.82 -0.78
N ALA A 149 -13.37 5.60 -0.26
CA ALA A 149 -13.58 5.33 1.17
C ALA A 149 -12.26 5.31 1.97
N TRP A 150 -11.12 5.57 1.33
CA TRP A 150 -9.81 5.42 1.95
C TRP A 150 -9.67 6.35 3.16
N THR A 151 -9.18 5.77 4.26
CA THR A 151 -8.85 6.46 5.50
C THR A 151 -7.40 6.25 5.86
N GLU A 152 -6.84 7.17 6.65
CA GLU A 152 -5.45 7.06 7.10
C GLU A 152 -5.19 5.77 7.88
N PRO A 153 -4.01 5.15 7.71
CA PRO A 153 -3.64 3.95 8.45
C PRO A 153 -3.39 4.28 9.92
N SER A 154 -3.52 3.28 10.79
CA SER A 154 -3.05 3.38 12.17
C SER A 154 -1.53 3.39 12.20
N TRP A 155 -0.94 4.48 12.69
CA TRP A 155 0.51 4.60 12.81
C TRP A 155 1.05 3.90 14.06
N PRO A 156 2.29 3.35 14.01
CA PRO A 156 2.96 2.84 15.20
C PRO A 156 3.02 3.86 16.34
N ALA A 157 2.68 3.42 17.56
CA ALA A 157 2.79 4.25 18.75
C ALA A 157 4.26 4.51 19.11
N TRP A 158 4.57 5.72 19.53
CA TRP A 158 5.87 6.04 20.11
C TRP A 158 5.95 5.49 21.54
N GLY A 159 7.08 4.86 21.91
CA GLY A 159 7.29 4.40 23.29
C GLY A 159 6.66 3.04 23.62
N ALA A 160 6.16 2.30 22.62
CA ALA A 160 5.67 0.93 22.76
C ALA A 160 6.81 -0.11 22.75
#